data_AF-A0AAU3PUB8-F1
#
_entry.id   AF-A0AAU3PUB8-F1
#
_cell.length_a   1.000
_cell.length_b   1.000
_cell.length_c   1.000
_cell.angle_alpha   90.00
_cell.angle_beta   90.00
_cell.angle_gamma   90.00
#
_symmetry.space_group_name_H-M   'P 1'
#
loop_
_entity.id
_entity.type
_entity.pdbx_description
1 polymer ?
#
loop_
_entity_poly.entity_id
_entity_poly.type
_entity_poly.pdbx_seq_one_letter_code
_entity_poly.pdbx_strand_id
1 'polypeptide(L)'
;MADTWADGAHAHYGITVPGFPNLFMVYGPNTNLGVGSIAYMIESQARYIRQAVRLLAEHPGSYLEVRDGPEREFNTALQERLDRTPWNFCGSWYRTASGRITNNWPGTVTSYRRRTRRLKPDDYALTPAG
;
A
#
# COMPACT_ATOMS: atom_id res chain seq x y z
N MET A 1 -15.25 -1.99 -2.99
CA MET A 1 -14.06 -2.27 -2.15
C MET A 1 -14.16 -3.63 -1.48
N ALA A 2 -15.35 -4.03 -1.00
CA ALA A 2 -15.61 -5.39 -0.51
C ALA A 2 -15.20 -6.47 -1.53
N ASP A 3 -15.56 -6.31 -2.81
CA ASP A 3 -15.18 -7.27 -3.86
C ASP A 3 -13.67 -7.30 -4.11
N THR A 4 -13.02 -6.14 -4.20
CA THR A 4 -11.56 -6.02 -4.38
C THR A 4 -10.77 -6.68 -3.26
N TRP A 5 -11.31 -6.66 -2.04
CA TRP A 5 -10.67 -7.22 -0.85
C TRP A 5 -11.26 -8.57 -0.43
N ALA A 6 -12.05 -9.23 -1.28
CA ALA A 6 -12.69 -10.52 -0.97
C ALA A 6 -11.67 -11.58 -0.52
N ASP A 7 -10.50 -11.61 -1.15
CA ASP A 7 -9.42 -12.54 -0.82
C ASP A 7 -8.44 -12.01 0.24
N GLY A 8 -8.64 -10.79 0.72
CA GLY A 8 -7.84 -10.12 1.74
C GLY A 8 -7.37 -8.73 1.30
N ALA A 9 -7.45 -7.76 2.21
CA ALA A 9 -7.13 -6.38 1.93
C ALA A 9 -5.69 -6.18 1.43
N HIS A 10 -5.54 -5.41 0.36
CA HIS A 10 -4.26 -5.08 -0.27
C HIS A 10 -4.31 -3.66 -0.85
N ALA A 11 -3.13 -3.04 -0.92
CA ALA A 11 -2.93 -1.71 -1.48
C ALA A 11 -1.45 -1.51 -1.80
N HIS A 12 -1.14 -0.75 -2.84
CA HIS A 12 0.23 -0.38 -3.15
C HIS A 12 0.81 0.49 -2.03
N TYR A 13 1.88 0.00 -1.41
CA TYR A 13 2.48 0.52 -0.17
C TYR A 13 1.51 0.70 1.01
N GLY A 14 0.32 0.10 0.99
CA GLY A 14 -0.72 0.35 1.99
C GLY A 14 -1.39 1.73 1.86
N ILE A 15 -1.24 2.40 0.70
CA ILE A 15 -1.71 3.76 0.45
C ILE A 15 -2.77 3.80 -0.64
N THR A 16 -2.50 3.25 -1.82
CA THR A 16 -3.41 3.36 -2.98
C THR A 16 -4.01 2.01 -3.35
N VAL A 17 -5.33 1.94 -3.46
CA VAL A 17 -6.08 0.71 -3.74
C VAL A 17 -6.38 0.64 -5.25
N PRO A 18 -6.04 -0.45 -5.94
CA PRO A 18 -6.37 -0.60 -7.37
C PRO A 18 -7.89 -0.64 -7.55
N GLY A 19 -8.41 0.00 -8.60
CA GLY A 19 -9.84 0.17 -8.82
C GLY A 19 -10.48 1.35 -8.08
N PHE A 20 -9.71 2.12 -7.29
CA PHE A 20 -10.19 3.26 -6.52
C PHE A 20 -9.36 4.52 -6.83
N PRO A 21 -9.63 5.20 -7.95
CA PRO A 21 -8.92 6.41 -8.32
C PRO A 21 -9.07 7.50 -7.25
N ASN A 22 -8.01 8.29 -7.05
CA ASN A 22 -7.95 9.40 -6.07
C ASN A 22 -8.21 9.01 -4.60
N LEU A 23 -8.28 7.72 -4.28
CA LEU A 23 -8.38 7.24 -2.91
C LEU A 23 -6.99 6.98 -2.33
N PHE A 24 -6.70 7.62 -1.20
CA PHE A 24 -5.46 7.43 -0.45
C PHE A 24 -5.75 7.05 1.00
N MET A 25 -5.18 5.94 1.43
CA MET A 25 -5.26 5.45 2.81
C MET A 25 -4.04 5.89 3.61
N VAL A 26 -4.28 6.24 4.88
CA VAL A 26 -3.26 6.33 5.91
C VAL A 26 -3.44 5.15 6.83
N TYR A 27 -2.34 4.48 7.16
CA TYR A 27 -2.34 3.25 7.94
C TYR A 27 -3.22 2.14 7.32
N GLY A 28 -3.13 2.00 5.99
CA GLY A 28 -3.84 0.95 5.25
C GLY A 28 -3.21 -0.45 5.41
N PRO A 29 -3.68 -1.42 4.62
CA PRO A 29 -3.22 -2.80 4.69
C PRO A 29 -1.69 -2.93 4.60
N ASN A 30 -1.14 -3.91 5.31
CA ASN A 30 0.28 -4.25 5.37
C ASN A 30 1.21 -3.11 5.83
N THR A 31 0.74 -2.25 6.75
CA THR A 31 1.53 -1.15 7.33
C THR A 31 1.69 -1.21 8.84
N ASN A 32 0.98 -2.13 9.52
CA ASN A 32 1.17 -2.37 10.95
C ASN A 32 2.58 -2.92 11.25
N LEU A 33 3.16 -2.49 12.36
CA LEU A 33 4.53 -2.84 12.74
C LEU A 33 4.52 -3.78 13.95
N GLY A 34 5.43 -4.75 13.95
CA GLY A 34 5.79 -5.47 15.18
C GLY A 34 6.79 -4.69 16.04
N VAL A 35 7.62 -3.85 15.42
CA VAL A 35 8.66 -3.03 16.07
C VAL A 35 8.91 -1.74 15.28
N GLY A 36 9.24 -0.66 15.98
CA GLY A 36 9.48 0.67 15.40
C GLY A 36 8.34 1.67 15.66
N SER A 37 8.40 2.84 15.02
CA SER A 37 7.42 3.91 15.23
C SER A 37 6.37 3.93 14.14
N ILE A 38 5.10 3.78 14.52
CA ILE A 38 3.99 3.90 13.57
C ILE A 38 3.78 5.34 13.08
N ALA A 39 4.04 6.33 13.94
CA ALA A 39 4.03 7.74 13.54
C ALA A 39 4.99 8.00 12.38
N TYR A 40 6.15 7.35 12.38
CA TYR A 40 7.12 7.45 11.27
C TYR A 40 6.60 6.85 9.95
N MET A 41 5.81 5.78 10.02
CA MET A 41 5.15 5.20 8.85
C MET A 41 4.11 6.18 8.31
N ILE A 42 3.27 6.73 9.19
CA ILE A 42 2.24 7.71 8.85
C ILE A 42 2.84 8.97 8.23
N GLU A 43 3.92 9.52 8.80
CA GLU A 43 4.63 10.67 8.19
C GLU A 43 5.20 10.34 6.81
N SER A 44 5.66 9.11 6.62
CA SER A 44 6.15 8.65 5.32
C SER A 44 5.02 8.53 4.30
N GLN A 45 3.85 8.03 4.70
CA GLN A 45 2.63 7.99 3.89
C GLN A 45 2.14 9.40 3.55
N ALA A 46 2.01 10.29 4.54
CA ALA A 46 1.57 11.67 4.33
C ALA A 46 2.46 12.41 3.33
N ARG A 47 3.79 12.22 3.40
CA ARG A 47 4.73 12.81 2.43
C ARG A 47 4.57 12.24 1.02
N TYR A 48 4.21 10.97 0.89
CA TYR A 48 3.95 10.32 -0.39
C TYR A 48 2.60 10.79 -0.97
N ILE A 49 1.54 10.80 -0.17
CA ILE A 49 0.20 11.29 -0.55
C ILE A 49 0.28 12.76 -0.98
N ARG A 50 1.05 13.60 -0.27
CA ARG A 50 1.28 14.99 -0.69
C ARG A 50 1.87 15.09 -2.11
N GLN A 51 2.73 14.16 -2.53
CA GLN A 51 3.28 14.15 -3.89
C GLN A 51 2.20 13.76 -4.91
N ALA A 52 1.35 12.78 -4.59
CA ALA A 52 0.22 12.39 -5.43
C ALA A 52 -0.79 13.54 -5.61
N VAL A 53 -1.15 14.22 -4.52
CA VAL A 53 -2.06 15.37 -4.56
C VAL A 53 -1.46 16.55 -5.34
N ARG A 54 -0.15 16.78 -5.26
CA ARG A 54 0.52 17.78 -6.09
C ARG A 54 0.45 17.44 -7.57
N LEU A 55 0.71 16.18 -7.94
CA LEU A 55 0.60 15.73 -9.32
C LEU A 55 -0.82 15.93 -9.87
N LEU A 56 -1.85 15.64 -9.07
CA LEU A 56 -3.24 15.92 -9.42
C LEU A 56 -3.52 17.42 -9.55
N ALA A 57 -2.99 18.26 -8.66
CA ALA A 57 -3.15 19.71 -8.74
C ALA A 57 -2.49 20.34 -9.98
N GLU A 58 -1.39 19.75 -10.45
CA GLU A 58 -0.72 20.13 -11.71
C GLU A 58 -1.51 19.70 -12.96
N HIS A 59 -2.45 18.76 -12.82
CA HIS A 59 -3.26 18.20 -13.90
C HIS A 59 -4.76 18.26 -13.53
N PRO A 60 -5.35 19.48 -13.46
CA PRO A 60 -6.74 19.65 -13.08
C PRO A 60 -7.67 18.86 -13.99
N GLY A 61 -8.73 18.31 -13.41
CA GLY A 61 -9.67 17.46 -14.15
C GLY A 61 -9.08 16.10 -14.54
N SER A 62 -8.07 15.59 -13.83
CA SER A 62 -7.57 14.22 -14.01
C SER A 62 -7.82 13.36 -12.76
N TYR A 63 -7.80 12.05 -12.93
CA TYR A 63 -7.77 11.08 -11.86
C TYR A 63 -6.46 10.28 -11.87
N LEU A 64 -5.97 9.97 -10.68
CA LEU A 64 -4.75 9.22 -10.45
C LEU A 64 -5.12 7.87 -9.84
N GLU A 65 -4.70 6.80 -10.51
CA GLU A 65 -4.97 5.43 -10.09
C GLU A 65 -3.68 4.61 -10.17
N VAL A 66 -3.46 3.75 -9.17
CA VAL A 66 -2.30 2.84 -9.22
C VAL A 66 -2.50 1.81 -10.32
N ARG A 67 -1.46 1.54 -11.08
CA ARG A 67 -1.50 0.48 -12.09
C ARG A 67 -1.50 -0.88 -11.41
N ASP A 68 -2.31 -1.75 -11.99
CA ASP A 68 -2.43 -3.17 -11.67
C ASP A 68 -1.11 -3.93 -11.56
N GLY A 69 -0.18 -3.71 -12.50
CA GLY A 69 1.13 -4.38 -12.51
C GLY A 69 2.00 -4.05 -11.28
N PRO A 70 2.35 -2.77 -11.06
CA PRO A 70 3.09 -2.31 -9.89
C PRO A 70 2.46 -2.67 -8.54
N GLU A 71 1.13 -2.64 -8.44
CA GLU A 71 0.43 -3.08 -7.23
C GLU A 71 0.61 -4.58 -7.00
N ARG A 72 0.32 -5.42 -8.00
CA ARG A 72 0.45 -6.88 -7.89
C ARG A 72 1.88 -7.32 -7.63
N GLU A 73 2.86 -6.70 -8.30
CA GLU A 73 4.28 -7.00 -8.08
C GLU A 73 4.68 -6.72 -6.63
N PHE A 74 4.30 -5.53 -6.12
CA PHE A 74 4.54 -5.18 -4.73
C PHE A 74 3.85 -6.15 -3.75
N ASN A 75 2.57 -6.44 -3.96
CA ASN A 75 1.79 -7.32 -3.09
C ASN A 75 2.34 -8.75 -3.10
N THR A 76 2.72 -9.29 -4.25
CA THR A 76 3.32 -10.63 -4.38
C THR A 76 4.62 -10.72 -3.58
N ALA A 77 5.56 -9.81 -3.84
CA ALA A 77 6.83 -9.76 -3.11
C ALA A 77 6.65 -9.50 -1.59
N LEU A 78 5.58 -8.80 -1.20
CA LEU A 78 5.23 -8.55 0.19
C LEU A 78 4.72 -9.81 0.88
N GLN A 79 3.81 -10.56 0.25
CA GLN A 79 3.29 -11.81 0.80
C GLN A 79 4.38 -12.87 0.90
N GLU A 80 5.24 -13.04 -0.10
CA GLU A 80 6.39 -13.96 -0.04
C GLU A 80 7.33 -13.66 1.15
N ARG A 81 7.49 -12.38 1.49
CA ARG A 81 8.28 -11.97 2.66
C ARG A 81 7.53 -12.26 3.95
N LEU A 82 6.22 -11.98 4.00
CA LEU A 82 5.37 -12.25 5.16
C LEU A 82 5.28 -13.76 5.47
N ASP A 83 5.29 -14.61 4.46
CA ASP A 83 5.30 -16.07 4.62
C ASP A 83 6.52 -16.59 5.37
N ARG A 84 7.65 -15.85 5.31
CA ARG A 84 8.89 -16.18 6.03
C ARG A 84 8.96 -15.60 7.44
N THR A 85 7.92 -14.89 7.88
CA THR A 85 7.91 -14.25 9.22
C THR A 85 7.28 -15.14 10.28
N PRO A 86 7.59 -14.91 11.57
CA PRO A 86 6.91 -15.59 12.68
C PRO A 86 5.39 -15.46 12.67
N TRP A 87 4.83 -14.41 12.05
CA TRP A 87 3.38 -14.21 11.94
C TRP A 87 2.66 -15.29 11.12
N ASN A 88 3.41 -16.12 10.38
CA ASN A 88 2.91 -17.26 9.62
C ASN A 88 2.81 -18.56 10.45
N PHE A 89 3.43 -18.64 11.64
CA PHE A 89 3.44 -19.87 12.44
C PHE A 89 2.35 -19.86 13.52
N CYS A 90 1.58 -20.96 13.56
CA CYS A 90 0.51 -21.35 14.51
C CYS A 90 -0.51 -20.27 14.93
N GLY A 91 -1.71 -20.32 14.33
CA GLY A 91 -2.94 -19.73 14.91
C GLY A 91 -2.95 -18.21 15.09
N SER A 92 -2.06 -17.48 14.41
CA SER A 92 -1.96 -16.03 14.51
C SER A 92 -3.21 -15.36 13.90
N TRP A 93 -3.83 -14.44 14.67
CA TRP A 93 -4.98 -13.60 14.26
C TRP A 93 -4.75 -12.84 12.93
N TYR A 94 -3.49 -12.70 12.51
CA TYR A 94 -3.13 -11.94 11.32
C TYR A 94 -3.37 -12.69 10.00
N ARG A 95 -3.75 -13.96 10.05
CA ARG A 95 -3.95 -14.81 8.87
C ARG A 95 -5.42 -14.89 8.50
N THR A 96 -5.75 -14.53 7.27
CA THR A 96 -7.11 -14.74 6.72
C THR A 96 -7.38 -16.23 6.52
N ALA A 97 -8.65 -16.60 6.30
CA ALA A 97 -9.02 -17.98 5.92
C ALA A 97 -8.31 -18.45 4.64
N SER A 98 -7.94 -17.53 3.75
CA SER A 98 -7.15 -17.76 2.53
C SER A 98 -5.64 -17.89 2.79
N GLY A 99 -5.18 -17.74 4.03
CA GLY A 99 -3.78 -17.88 4.40
C GLY A 99 -2.92 -16.61 4.28
N ARG A 100 -3.49 -15.48 3.86
CA ARG A 100 -2.80 -14.20 3.63
C ARG A 100 -2.62 -13.39 4.91
N ILE A 101 -1.54 -12.63 4.99
CA ILE A 101 -1.33 -11.63 6.05
C ILE A 101 -1.60 -10.25 5.48
N THR A 102 -2.66 -9.59 5.95
CA THR A 102 -3.15 -8.32 5.39
C THR A 102 -2.81 -7.11 6.25
N ASN A 103 -2.35 -7.32 7.49
CA ASN A 103 -2.15 -6.22 8.43
C ASN A 103 -0.69 -5.75 8.52
N ASN A 104 0.27 -6.68 8.57
CA ASN A 104 1.62 -6.37 9.01
C ASN A 104 2.58 -6.03 7.85
N TRP A 105 3.54 -5.16 8.15
CA TRP A 105 4.71 -4.84 7.33
C TRP A 105 5.92 -5.67 7.82
N PRO A 106 6.57 -6.47 6.95
CA PRO A 106 7.70 -7.33 7.34
C PRO A 106 9.08 -6.65 7.25
N GLY A 107 9.14 -5.35 6.96
CA GLY A 107 10.39 -4.60 6.82
C GLY A 107 10.66 -3.66 7.99
N THR A 108 11.81 -2.99 7.94
CA THR A 108 12.10 -1.89 8.84
C THR A 108 11.34 -0.62 8.44
N VAL A 109 11.12 0.29 9.37
CA VAL A 109 10.54 1.62 9.10
C VAL A 109 11.39 2.44 8.11
N THR A 110 12.70 2.24 8.11
CA THR A 110 13.63 2.90 7.16
C THR A 110 13.47 2.35 5.74
N SER A 111 13.24 1.04 5.59
CA SER A 111 12.96 0.42 4.29
C SER A 111 11.64 0.91 3.70
N TYR A 112 10.62 1.08 4.54
CA TYR A 112 9.33 1.64 4.13
C TYR A 112 9.48 3.09 3.67
N ARG A 113 10.13 3.95 4.48
CA ARG A 113 10.39 5.35 4.10
C ARG A 113 11.19 5.47 2.80
N ARG A 114 12.12 4.55 2.51
CA ARG A 114 12.84 4.55 1.22
C ARG A 114 11.88 4.27 0.06
N ARG A 115 11.00 3.29 0.20
CA ARG A 115 10.00 2.92 -0.81
C ARG A 115 8.99 4.05 -1.06
N THR A 116 8.55 4.72 -0.01
CA THR A 116 7.60 5.85 -0.10
C THR A 116 8.27 7.22 -0.16
N ARG A 117 9.59 7.29 -0.42
CA ARG A 117 10.31 8.57 -0.46
C ARG A 117 9.86 9.44 -1.63
N ARG A 118 9.64 8.82 -2.78
CA ARG A 118 9.27 9.47 -4.04
C ARG A 118 8.14 8.71 -4.68
N LEU A 119 7.08 9.42 -5.08
CA LEU A 119 6.08 8.86 -5.97
C LEU A 119 6.74 8.62 -7.32
N LYS A 120 6.55 7.42 -7.89
CA LYS A 120 7.01 7.09 -9.24
C LYS A 120 5.80 7.24 -10.16
N PRO A 121 5.79 8.20 -11.10
CA PRO A 121 4.67 8.37 -12.01
C PRO A 121 4.36 7.09 -12.80
N ASP A 122 5.36 6.28 -13.11
CA ASP A 122 5.19 5.00 -13.82
C ASP A 122 4.42 3.93 -13.03
N ASP A 123 4.28 4.09 -11.70
CA ASP A 123 3.44 3.21 -10.90
C ASP A 123 1.94 3.57 -11.08
N TYR A 124 1.62 4.70 -11.71
CA TYR A 124 0.28 5.27 -11.78
C TYR A 124 -0.19 5.55 -13.22
N ALA A 125 -1.51 5.45 -13.41
CA ALA A 125 -2.21 6.03 -14.55
C ALA A 125 -2.78 7.38 -14.13
N LEU A 126 -2.43 8.43 -14.88
CA LEU A 126 -3.03 9.75 -14.76
C LEU A 126 -3.91 9.97 -15.99
N THR A 127 -5.22 10.05 -15.79
CA THR A 127 -6.20 10.05 -16.88
C THR A 127 -7.13 11.26 -16.76
N PRO A 128 -7.39 12.01 -17.84
CA PRO A 128 -8.37 13.09 -17.83
C PRO A 128 -9.77 12.57 -17.51
N ALA A 129 -10.49 13.26 -16.63
CA ALA A 129 -11.94 13.19 -16.50
C ALA A 129 -12.54 13.92 -17.71
N GLY A 130 -13.25 13.18 -18.56
CA GLY A 130 -13.96 13.74 -19.71
C GLY A 130 -15.15 14.62 -19.33
#